data_AF-A0A1N6MCG6-F1
#
_entry.id   AF-A0A1N6MCG6-F1
#
_cell.length_a   1.000
_cell.length_b   1.000
_cell.length_c   1.000
_cell.angle_alpha   90.00
_cell.angle_beta   90.00
_cell.angle_gamma   90.00
#
_symmetry.space_group_name_H-M   'P 1'
#
loop_
_entity.id
_entity.type
_entity.pdbx_description
1 polymer ?
#
loop_
_entity_poly.entity_id
_entity_poly.type
_entity_poly.pdbx_seq_one_letter_code
_entity_poly.pdbx_strand_id
1 'polypeptide(L)'
;RLSDGKGKDAFFALGSGPARALARVEPLFEELGYQDKAPTATLVLESNRPPPSALVAKVADDCRLTPDKLTLIYAPTQSLAGGVQVVARVLEVALHKAHELKFPLERVVEGLGAAPLSPPHPDLVKAMGRTNDA
;
A
#
# COMPACT_ATOMS: atom_id res chain seq x y z
N ARG A 1 7.89 -0.26 -2.41
CA ARG A 1 7.82 -1.18 -3.58
C ARG A 1 8.44 -2.51 -3.19
N LEU A 2 7.80 -3.64 -3.51
CA LEU A 2 8.27 -4.99 -3.17
C LEU A 2 8.58 -5.78 -4.45
N SER A 3 9.71 -6.48 -4.46
CA SER A 3 10.13 -7.30 -5.60
C SER A 3 10.94 -8.52 -5.17
N ASP A 4 10.74 -9.64 -5.86
CA ASP A 4 11.51 -10.88 -5.66
C ASP A 4 11.68 -11.65 -6.99
N GLY A 5 12.84 -12.27 -7.21
CA GLY A 5 13.16 -13.02 -8.44
C GLY A 5 13.75 -12.21 -9.61
N LYS A 6 14.02 -12.90 -10.74
CA LYS A 6 14.55 -12.33 -12.01
C LYS A 6 13.72 -12.80 -13.21
N GLY A 7 13.60 -11.98 -14.24
CA GLY A 7 12.91 -12.33 -15.49
C GLY A 7 11.39 -12.20 -15.42
N LYS A 8 10.68 -12.90 -16.32
CA LYS A 8 9.22 -12.77 -16.51
C LYS A 8 8.39 -13.23 -15.30
N ASP A 9 8.97 -14.08 -14.45
CA ASP A 9 8.27 -14.64 -13.28
C ASP A 9 8.51 -13.85 -11.99
N ALA A 10 9.29 -12.77 -12.06
CA ALA A 10 9.58 -11.92 -10.92
C ALA A 10 8.29 -11.36 -10.29
N PHE A 11 8.23 -11.42 -8.96
CA PHE A 11 7.12 -10.85 -8.21
C PHE A 11 7.32 -9.35 -8.10
N PHE A 12 6.26 -8.59 -8.36
CA PHE A 12 6.21 -7.16 -8.13
C PHE A 12 4.87 -6.81 -7.51
N ALA A 13 4.89 -6.04 -6.43
CA ALA A 13 3.68 -5.49 -5.83
C ALA A 13 3.95 -4.11 -5.22
N LEU A 14 2.90 -3.29 -5.21
CA LEU A 14 2.84 -2.11 -4.36
C LEU A 14 2.31 -2.53 -2.99
N GLY A 15 3.06 -2.21 -1.95
CA GLY A 15 2.71 -2.51 -0.56
C GLY A 15 2.22 -1.27 0.16
N SER A 16 1.12 -1.39 0.88
CA SER A 16 0.49 -0.32 1.64
C SER A 16 0.01 -0.82 3.01
N GLY A 17 -0.39 0.09 3.90
CA GLY A 17 -0.91 -0.26 5.21
C GLY A 17 0.13 -0.19 6.36
N PRO A 18 -0.29 -0.57 7.57
CA PRO A 18 0.39 -0.22 8.83
C PRO A 18 1.77 -0.84 8.99
N ALA A 19 2.06 -2.00 8.38
CA ALA A 19 3.41 -2.59 8.41
C ALA A 19 4.51 -1.62 7.95
N ARG A 20 4.19 -0.67 7.06
CA ARG A 20 5.13 0.37 6.62
C ARG A 20 5.64 1.23 7.78
N ALA A 21 4.77 1.54 8.75
CA ALA A 21 5.12 2.35 9.91
C ALA A 21 5.93 1.61 10.99
N LEU A 22 5.92 0.28 10.96
CA LEU A 22 6.83 -0.56 11.74
C LEU A 22 8.18 -0.69 11.04
N ALA A 23 8.16 -0.98 9.74
CA ALA A 23 9.37 -1.23 8.95
C ALA A 23 10.22 0.02 8.72
N ARG A 24 9.57 1.17 8.47
CA ARG A 24 10.21 2.48 8.22
C ARG A 24 11.35 2.44 7.19
N VAL A 25 11.19 1.62 6.14
CA VAL A 25 12.15 1.49 5.03
C VAL A 25 12.06 2.64 4.01
N GLU A 26 11.26 3.68 4.31
CA GLU A 26 10.96 4.82 3.45
C GLU A 26 11.28 6.13 4.19
N PRO A 27 11.90 7.13 3.53
CA PRO A 27 12.21 8.44 4.14
C PRO A 27 11.01 9.17 4.72
N LEU A 28 9.81 8.91 4.18
CA LEU A 28 8.54 9.49 4.62
C LEU A 28 8.33 9.38 6.15
N PHE A 29 8.70 8.26 6.76
CA PHE A 29 8.50 8.09 8.21
C PHE A 29 9.49 8.87 9.07
N GLU A 30 10.60 9.35 8.50
CA GLU A 30 11.49 10.31 9.16
C GLU A 30 10.88 11.72 9.07
N GLU A 31 10.40 12.11 7.88
CA GLU A 31 9.74 13.40 7.63
C GLU A 31 8.49 13.58 8.50
N LEU A 32 7.67 12.53 8.65
CA LEU A 32 6.47 12.55 9.49
C LEU A 32 6.77 12.45 11.00
N GLY A 33 7.99 12.08 11.40
CA GLY A 33 8.33 11.81 12.80
C GLY A 33 7.49 10.69 13.43
N TYR A 34 6.96 9.77 12.63
CA TYR A 34 6.02 8.73 13.07
C TYR A 34 6.65 7.34 13.05
N GLN A 35 6.41 6.58 14.11
CA GLN A 35 6.79 5.17 14.22
C GLN A 35 5.74 4.41 15.01
N ASP A 36 5.30 3.28 14.46
CA ASP A 36 4.40 2.39 15.16
C ASP A 36 5.16 1.45 16.12
N LYS A 37 4.47 0.95 17.14
CA LYS A 37 4.95 -0.05 18.10
C LYS A 37 3.86 -1.09 18.33
N ALA A 38 3.94 -2.19 17.61
CA ALA A 38 2.95 -3.26 17.68
C ALA A 38 3.61 -4.65 17.66
N PRO A 39 3.02 -5.66 18.32
CA PRO A 39 3.50 -7.04 18.30
C PRO A 39 3.12 -7.80 17.02
N THR A 40 2.32 -7.20 16.15
CA THR A 40 1.87 -7.76 14.87
C THR A 40 1.88 -6.68 13.79
N ALA A 41 1.94 -7.09 12.52
CA ALA A 41 1.93 -6.19 11.38
C ALA A 41 0.92 -6.67 10.33
N THR A 42 0.31 -5.72 9.61
CA THR A 42 -0.51 -6.01 8.42
C THR A 42 -0.03 -5.19 7.23
N LEU A 43 0.17 -5.86 6.09
CA LEU A 43 0.51 -5.22 4.82
C LEU A 43 -0.49 -5.65 3.75
N VAL A 44 -0.93 -4.68 2.94
CA VAL A 44 -1.82 -4.88 1.81
C VAL A 44 -1.01 -4.77 0.51
N LEU A 45 -1.11 -5.78 -0.34
CA LEU A 45 -0.40 -5.91 -1.61
C LEU A 45 -1.39 -5.81 -2.77
N GLU A 46 -1.11 -4.90 -3.70
CA GLU A 46 -1.78 -4.92 -5.00
C GLU A 46 -1.13 -6.01 -5.87
N SER A 47 -1.73 -7.20 -5.89
CA SER A 47 -1.21 -8.37 -6.59
C SER A 47 -2.31 -9.39 -6.88
N ASN A 48 -2.18 -10.10 -8.00
CA ASN A 48 -3.09 -11.17 -8.41
C ASN A 48 -2.66 -12.57 -7.93
N ARG A 49 -1.54 -12.67 -7.19
CA ARG A 49 -0.98 -13.93 -6.72
C ARG A 49 -0.41 -13.76 -5.31
N PRO A 50 -0.34 -14.84 -4.52
CA PRO A 50 0.26 -14.78 -3.19
C PRO A 50 1.73 -14.35 -3.26
N PRO A 51 2.22 -13.60 -2.25
CA PRO A 51 3.63 -13.22 -2.17
C PRO A 51 4.53 -14.44 -1.94
N PRO A 52 5.72 -14.51 -2.58
CA PRO A 52 6.70 -15.57 -2.32
C PRO A 52 7.15 -15.60 -0.86
N SER A 53 7.48 -16.78 -0.33
CA SER A 53 7.92 -16.95 1.06
C SER A 53 9.13 -16.08 1.42
N ALA A 54 10.08 -15.91 0.50
CA ALA A 54 11.23 -15.03 0.67
C ALA A 54 10.82 -13.57 0.91
N LEU A 55 9.79 -13.10 0.21
CA LEU A 55 9.24 -11.76 0.41
C LEU A 55 8.52 -11.63 1.75
N VAL A 56 7.79 -12.67 2.17
CA VAL A 56 7.13 -12.71 3.49
C VAL A 56 8.17 -12.59 4.60
N ALA A 57 9.24 -13.38 4.54
CA ALA A 57 10.34 -13.34 5.50
C ALA A 57 10.99 -11.96 5.53
N LYS A 58 11.30 -11.39 4.36
CA LYS A 58 11.87 -10.04 4.26
C LYS A 58 10.98 -8.98 4.92
N VAL A 59 9.68 -8.98 4.65
CA VAL A 59 8.75 -8.00 5.23
C VAL A 59 8.64 -8.18 6.75
N ALA A 60 8.64 -9.42 7.24
CA ALA A 60 8.63 -9.70 8.67
C ALA A 60 9.91 -9.17 9.34
N ASP A 61 11.08 -9.44 8.76
CA ASP A 61 12.37 -8.95 9.24
C ASP A 61 12.46 -7.41 9.23
N ASP A 62 12.01 -6.77 8.14
CA ASP A 62 11.93 -5.31 8.02
C ASP A 62 11.05 -4.74 9.17
N CYS A 63 9.97 -5.44 9.53
CA CYS A 63 9.10 -5.09 10.68
C CYS A 63 9.63 -5.54 12.05
N ARG A 64 10.77 -6.24 12.11
CA ARG A 64 11.34 -6.87 13.33
C ARG A 64 10.38 -7.87 14.00
N LEU A 65 9.67 -8.63 13.18
CA LEU A 65 8.71 -9.65 13.58
C LEU A 65 9.05 -11.01 12.99
N THR A 66 8.49 -12.07 13.55
CA THR A 66 8.48 -13.39 12.94
C THR A 66 7.31 -13.50 11.94
N PRO A 67 7.40 -14.36 10.91
CA PRO A 67 6.34 -14.48 9.89
C PRO A 67 4.94 -14.81 10.44
N ASP A 68 4.83 -15.50 11.58
CA ASP A 68 3.53 -15.79 12.24
C ASP A 68 2.85 -14.55 12.84
N LYS A 69 3.58 -13.43 12.96
CA LYS A 69 3.05 -12.13 13.41
C LYS A 69 2.75 -11.17 12.27
N LEU A 70 2.99 -11.58 11.02
CA LEU A 70 2.73 -10.79 9.83
C LEU A 70 1.49 -11.30 9.09
N THR A 71 0.51 -10.41 8.90
CA THR A 71 -0.63 -10.65 8.02
C THR A 71 -0.41 -9.96 6.68
N LEU A 72 -0.50 -10.73 5.58
CA LEU A 72 -0.46 -10.19 4.23
C LEU A 72 -1.82 -10.36 3.57
N ILE A 73 -2.41 -9.25 3.16
CA ILE A 73 -3.63 -9.21 2.35
C ILE A 73 -3.18 -8.90 0.92
N TYR A 74 -3.62 -9.66 -0.06
CA TYR A 74 -3.36 -9.34 -1.47
C TYR A 74 -4.67 -9.35 -2.26
N ALA A 75 -4.81 -8.36 -3.15
CA ALA A 75 -5.97 -8.26 -4.03
C ALA A 75 -5.54 -7.68 -5.40
N PRO A 76 -6.02 -8.24 -6.52
CA PRO A 76 -5.78 -7.65 -7.82
C PRO A 76 -6.66 -6.43 -8.01
N THR A 77 -6.17 -5.41 -8.73
CA THR A 77 -6.89 -4.18 -9.06
C THR A 77 -8.23 -4.44 -9.74
N GLN A 78 -8.34 -5.53 -10.51
CA GLN A 78 -9.57 -5.92 -11.20
C GLN A 78 -10.67 -6.49 -10.28
N SER A 79 -10.35 -6.81 -9.02
CA SER A 79 -11.32 -7.29 -8.04
C SER A 79 -12.04 -6.14 -7.34
N LEU A 80 -13.19 -6.44 -6.73
CA LEU A 80 -13.91 -5.45 -5.90
C LEU A 80 -13.03 -4.92 -4.76
N ALA A 81 -12.30 -5.79 -4.06
CA ALA A 81 -11.42 -5.38 -2.97
C ALA A 81 -10.26 -4.49 -3.47
N GLY A 82 -9.65 -4.84 -4.60
CA GLY A 82 -8.58 -4.07 -5.22
C GLY A 82 -9.06 -2.71 -5.74
N GLY A 83 -10.21 -2.66 -6.40
CA GLY A 83 -10.78 -1.40 -6.87
C GLY A 83 -11.20 -0.49 -5.72
N VAL A 84 -11.91 -1.03 -4.72
CA VAL A 84 -12.34 -0.26 -3.54
C VAL A 84 -11.15 0.32 -2.78
N GLN A 85 -10.07 -0.44 -2.57
CA GLN A 85 -8.92 0.09 -1.83
C GLN A 85 -8.20 1.21 -2.58
N VAL A 86 -8.14 1.18 -3.93
CA VAL A 86 -7.55 2.28 -4.71
C VAL A 86 -8.40 3.53 -4.58
N VAL A 87 -9.72 3.41 -4.79
CA VAL A 87 -10.66 4.55 -4.71
C VAL A 87 -10.73 5.14 -3.29
N ALA A 88 -10.62 4.31 -2.25
CA ALA A 88 -10.59 4.75 -0.86
C ALA A 88 -9.39 5.66 -0.51
N ARG A 89 -8.39 5.77 -1.40
CA ARG A 89 -7.21 6.64 -1.23
C ARG A 89 -7.46 8.08 -1.62
N VAL A 90 -8.68 8.48 -1.98
CA VAL A 90 -8.99 9.87 -2.38
C VAL A 90 -8.42 10.92 -1.42
N LEU A 91 -8.47 10.68 -0.10
CA LEU A 91 -7.85 11.56 0.89
C LEU A 91 -6.31 11.43 0.91
N GLU A 92 -5.78 10.21 0.82
CA GLU A 92 -4.34 9.94 0.75
C GLU A 92 -3.69 10.67 -0.43
N VAL A 93 -4.31 10.65 -1.61
CA VAL A 93 -3.79 11.31 -2.81
C VAL A 93 -3.71 12.82 -2.62
N ALA A 94 -4.71 13.43 -1.99
CA ALA A 94 -4.67 14.86 -1.64
C ALA A 94 -3.53 15.18 -0.66
N LEU A 95 -3.37 14.38 0.40
CA LEU A 95 -2.29 14.54 1.38
C LEU A 95 -0.91 14.31 0.76
N HIS A 96 -0.78 13.29 -0.09
CA HIS A 96 0.44 13.01 -0.82
C HIS A 96 0.81 14.17 -1.73
N LYS A 97 -0.16 14.74 -2.46
CA LYS A 97 0.10 15.91 -3.30
C LYS A 97 0.49 17.14 -2.49
N ALA A 98 -0.16 17.39 -1.36
CA ALA A 98 0.22 18.47 -0.44
C ALA A 98 1.67 18.31 0.03
N HIS A 99 2.05 17.10 0.44
CA HIS A 99 3.41 16.76 0.83
C HIS A 99 4.44 16.97 -0.29
N GLU A 100 4.15 16.50 -1.51
CA GLU A 100 5.01 16.70 -2.68
C GLU A 100 5.20 18.19 -3.01
N LEU A 101 4.17 19.00 -2.79
CA LEU A 101 4.22 20.46 -2.92
C LEU A 101 4.86 21.16 -1.71
N LYS A 102 5.43 20.40 -0.77
CA LYS A 102 6.08 20.89 0.46
C LYS A 102 5.16 21.70 1.37
N PHE A 103 3.85 21.44 1.29
CA PHE A 103 2.91 21.93 2.28
C PHE A 103 3.18 21.20 3.62
N PRO A 104 3.29 21.92 4.75
CA PRO A 104 3.53 21.29 6.04
C PRO A 104 2.30 20.50 6.50
N LEU A 105 2.40 19.16 6.49
CA LEU A 105 1.28 18.26 6.77
C LEU A 105 0.73 18.42 8.20
N GLU A 106 1.55 18.88 9.15
CA GLU A 106 1.13 19.19 10.52
C GLU A 106 0.10 20.31 10.62
N ARG A 107 -0.11 21.07 9.53
CA ARG A 107 -1.17 22.09 9.43
C ARG A 107 -2.51 21.51 8.96
N VAL A 108 -2.54 20.25 8.53
CA VAL A 108 -3.79 19.54 8.23
C VAL A 108 -4.34 18.98 9.53
N VAL A 109 -5.42 19.58 10.04
CA VAL A 109 -6.06 19.16 11.30
C VAL A 109 -6.94 17.94 11.10
N GLU A 110 -7.71 17.92 10.02
CA GLU A 110 -8.65 16.85 9.68
C GLU A 110 -8.85 16.79 8.16
N GLY A 111 -9.39 15.67 7.67
CA GLY A 111 -9.70 15.49 6.27
C GLY A 111 -10.78 14.45 6.06
N LEU A 112 -11.65 14.71 5.08
CA LEU A 112 -12.66 13.77 4.60
C LEU A 112 -12.61 13.75 3.08
N GLY A 113 -12.63 12.56 2.50
CA GLY A 113 -12.66 12.36 1.07
C GLY A 113 -13.72 11.33 0.71
N ALA A 114 -14.40 11.55 -0.41
CA ALA A 114 -15.34 10.62 -0.99
C ALA A 114 -15.10 10.56 -2.49
N ALA A 115 -15.11 9.35 -3.06
CA ALA A 115 -14.95 9.10 -4.47
C ALA A 115 -15.92 7.99 -4.91
N PRO A 116 -16.48 8.05 -6.12
CA PRO A 116 -17.40 7.04 -6.62
C PRO A 116 -16.64 5.74 -6.93
N LEU A 117 -17.21 4.58 -6.57
CA LEU A 117 -16.62 3.32 -7.00
C LEU A 117 -16.75 3.17 -8.52
N SER A 118 -15.62 2.90 -9.18
CA SER A 118 -15.62 2.60 -10.61
C SER A 118 -16.03 1.15 -10.88
N PRO A 119 -16.74 0.86 -11.99
CA PRO A 119 -17.09 -0.51 -12.35
C PRO A 119 -15.83 -1.34 -12.63
N PRO A 120 -15.71 -2.56 -12.06
CA PRO A 120 -14.55 -3.41 -12.28
C PRO A 120 -14.37 -3.73 -13.77
N HIS A 121 -13.13 -3.97 -14.17
CA HIS A 121 -12.78 -4.30 -15.55
C HIS A 121 -11.78 -5.45 -15.56
N PRO A 122 -11.91 -6.47 -16.44
CA PRO A 122 -11.01 -7.62 -16.46
C PRO A 122 -9.59 -7.28 -16.95
N ASP A 123 -9.46 -6.33 -17.87
CA ASP A 123 -8.17 -5.79 -18.30
C ASP A 123 -7.56 -4.90 -17.21
N LEU A 124 -6.31 -5.22 -16.81
CA LEU A 124 -5.60 -4.56 -15.71
C LEU A 124 -5.39 -3.06 -15.96
N VAL A 125 -4.97 -2.69 -17.18
CA VAL A 125 -4.66 -1.29 -17.51
C VAL A 125 -5.93 -0.44 -17.45
N LYS A 126 -7.04 -0.96 -17.99
CA LYS A 126 -8.36 -0.31 -17.89
C LYS A 126 -8.89 -0.27 -16.45
N ALA A 127 -8.66 -1.31 -15.65
CA ALA A 127 -9.03 -1.32 -14.23
C ALA A 127 -8.27 -0.24 -13.47
N MET A 128 -6.94 -0.17 -13.62
CA MET A 128 -6.10 0.85 -13.01
C MET A 128 -6.51 2.27 -13.44
N GLY A 129 -6.78 2.48 -14.73
CA GLY A 129 -7.26 3.76 -15.23
C GLY A 129 -8.56 4.18 -14.55
N ARG A 130 -9.57 3.30 -14.57
CA ARG A 130 -10.88 3.55 -13.94
C ARG A 130 -10.81 3.81 -12.44
N THR A 131 -9.93 3.13 -11.71
CA THR A 131 -9.79 3.33 -10.26
C THR A 131 -9.02 4.60 -9.92
N ASN A 132 -8.13 5.07 -10.80
CA ASN A 132 -7.38 6.31 -10.61
C ASN A 132 -8.17 7.55 -11.09
N ASP A 133 -9.05 7.37 -12.08
CA ASP A 133 -9.95 8.43 -12.58
C ASP A 133 -11.12 8.75 -11.63
N ALA A 134 -11.39 7.83 -10.69
CA ALA A 134 -12.44 7.92 -9.69
C ALA A 134 -12.02 8.77 -8.47
#